data_AF-A0A2V6HMN2-F1
#
_entry.id   AF-A0A2V6HMN2-F1
#
_cell.length_a   1.000
_cell.length_b   1.000
_cell.length_c   1.000
_cell.angle_alpha   90.00
_cell.angle_beta   90.00
_cell.angle_gamma   90.00
#
_symmetry.space_group_name_H-M   'P 1'
#
loop_
_entity.id
_entity.type
_entity.pdbx_description
1 polymer ?
#
loop_
_entity_poly.entity_id
_entity_poly.type
_entity_poly.pdbx_seq_one_letter_code
_entity_poly.pdbx_strand_id
1 'polypeptide(L)'
;NLQSSLTRQAPLPSATPRATVPERAQIDEIFKQTSLGKEADERRLHIEWRQLQNQVVNDPDIVAAKKSAEMARTDLEKRQRLRDYYDLYYGRMAVMARSTEMRSALDRLKIAHLSQITQARVRHETDSELPTPSPTPKKKKDKRARKYEANQR
;
A
#
# COMPACT_ATOMS: atom_id res chain seq x y z
N ASN A 1 -42.66 -43.86 -54.38
CA ASN A 1 -41.48 -43.23 -55.00
C ASN A 1 -41.83 -41.77 -55.29
N LEU A 2 -41.16 -40.82 -54.60
CA LEU A 2 -40.90 -39.40 -54.95
C LEU A 2 -42.12 -38.44 -55.02
N GLN A 3 -42.34 -37.52 -54.04
CA GLN A 3 -41.78 -36.13 -53.94
C GLN A 3 -42.26 -35.23 -55.10
N SER A 4 -42.82 -34.01 -55.02
CA SER A 4 -42.75 -32.81 -54.14
C SER A 4 -43.92 -31.90 -54.59
N SER A 5 -44.47 -30.87 -53.92
CA SER A 5 -43.83 -29.71 -53.29
C SER A 5 -44.92 -28.88 -52.57
N LEU A 6 -44.88 -28.81 -51.24
CA LEU A 6 -45.53 -27.73 -50.48
C LEU A 6 -44.44 -26.82 -49.93
N THR A 7 -44.35 -25.63 -50.50
CA THR A 7 -43.43 -24.57 -50.10
C THR A 7 -43.82 -24.08 -48.72
N ARG A 8 -43.18 -24.60 -47.67
CA ARG A 8 -43.29 -24.09 -46.30
C ARG A 8 -42.50 -22.79 -46.21
N GLN A 9 -43.18 -21.65 -46.37
CA GLN A 9 -42.62 -20.34 -46.01
C GLN A 9 -42.27 -20.35 -44.50
N ALA A 10 -40.98 -20.26 -44.20
CA ALA A 10 -40.51 -19.97 -42.85
C ALA A 10 -40.70 -18.46 -42.58
N PRO A 11 -41.16 -18.05 -41.38
CA PRO A 11 -41.18 -16.63 -41.02
C PRO A 11 -39.74 -16.12 -40.95
N LEU A 12 -39.47 -15.03 -41.67
CA LEU A 12 -38.21 -14.30 -41.62
C LEU A 12 -37.90 -13.90 -40.17
N PRO A 13 -36.66 -14.05 -39.68
CA PRO A 13 -36.29 -13.51 -38.38
C PRO A 13 -36.45 -11.99 -38.42
N SER A 14 -37.25 -11.48 -37.48
CA SER A 14 -37.40 -10.05 -37.20
C SER A 14 -36.03 -9.38 -37.11
N ALA A 15 -35.94 -8.19 -37.73
CA ALA A 15 -34.75 -7.37 -37.84
C ALA A 15 -33.94 -7.37 -36.53
N THR A 16 -32.67 -7.73 -36.63
CA THR A 16 -31.70 -7.50 -35.56
C THR A 16 -31.73 -6.02 -35.19
N PRO A 17 -31.92 -5.64 -33.92
CA PRO A 17 -31.86 -4.23 -33.54
C PRO A 17 -30.50 -3.69 -33.99
N ARG A 18 -30.53 -2.64 -34.81
CA ARG A 18 -29.34 -1.96 -35.30
C ARG A 18 -28.47 -1.62 -34.09
N ALA A 19 -27.23 -2.11 -34.05
CA ALA A 19 -26.31 -1.80 -32.97
C ALA A 19 -26.19 -0.27 -32.86
N THR A 20 -26.83 0.30 -31.85
CA THR A 20 -26.78 1.74 -31.57
C THR A 20 -25.35 2.01 -31.13
N VAL A 21 -24.55 2.61 -32.01
CA VAL A 21 -23.21 3.06 -31.66
C VAL A 21 -23.38 4.01 -30.47
N PRO A 22 -22.84 3.69 -29.28
CA PRO A 22 -23.02 4.51 -28.10
C PRO A 22 -22.52 5.92 -28.36
N GLU A 23 -23.24 6.90 -27.85
CA GLU A 23 -22.80 8.29 -27.93
C GLU A 23 -21.49 8.45 -27.14
N ARG A 24 -20.60 9.35 -27.57
CA ARG A 24 -19.26 9.51 -26.98
C ARG A 24 -19.30 9.67 -25.45
N ALA A 25 -20.31 10.34 -24.92
CA ALA A 25 -20.52 10.51 -23.48
C ALA A 25 -20.80 9.19 -22.74
N GLN A 26 -21.56 8.27 -23.35
CA GLN A 26 -21.80 6.93 -22.78
C GLN A 26 -20.53 6.09 -22.83
N ILE A 27 -19.71 6.22 -23.87
CA ILE A 27 -18.41 5.52 -23.95
C ILE A 27 -17.49 5.99 -22.82
N ASP A 28 -17.40 7.29 -22.58
CA ASP A 28 -16.60 7.84 -21.46
C ASP A 28 -17.13 7.37 -20.09
N GLU A 29 -18.44 7.27 -19.92
CA GLU A 29 -19.06 6.79 -18.67
C GLU A 29 -18.79 5.28 -18.46
N ILE A 30 -18.88 4.47 -19.51
CA ILE A 30 -18.50 3.06 -19.48
C ILE A 30 -17.02 2.90 -19.12
N PHE A 31 -16.14 3.72 -19.70
CA PHE A 31 -14.70 3.66 -19.45
C PHE A 31 -14.32 4.14 -18.04
N LYS A 32 -15.11 5.04 -17.44
CA LYS A 32 -14.98 5.42 -16.02
C LYS A 32 -15.43 4.30 -15.09
N GLN A 33 -16.50 3.58 -15.44
CA GLN A 33 -16.99 2.44 -14.64
C GLN A 33 -16.09 1.21 -14.74
N THR A 34 -15.48 1.00 -15.92
CA THR A 34 -14.52 -0.08 -16.15
C THR A 34 -13.11 0.50 -16.13
N SER A 35 -12.54 0.66 -14.93
CA SER A 35 -11.11 1.00 -14.72
C SER A 35 -10.17 -0.14 -15.17
N LEU A 36 -10.39 -0.69 -16.37
CA LEU A 36 -9.62 -1.76 -16.99
C LEU A 36 -8.19 -1.33 -17.28
N GLY A 37 -7.93 -0.05 -17.51
CA GLY A 37 -6.58 0.48 -17.74
C GLY A 37 -5.67 0.24 -16.54
N LYS A 38 -6.11 0.68 -15.35
CA LYS A 38 -5.34 0.52 -14.11
C LYS A 38 -5.15 -0.96 -13.74
N GLU A 39 -6.21 -1.77 -13.85
CA GLU A 39 -6.13 -3.20 -13.55
C GLU A 39 -5.21 -3.95 -14.54
N ALA A 40 -5.24 -3.57 -15.82
CA ALA A 40 -4.34 -4.14 -16.81
C ALA A 40 -2.88 -3.81 -16.52
N ASP A 41 -2.58 -2.58 -16.09
CA ASP A 41 -1.22 -2.16 -15.73
C ASP A 41 -0.74 -2.85 -14.46
N GLU A 42 -1.59 -2.96 -13.42
CA GLU A 42 -1.29 -3.74 -12.22
C GLU A 42 -1.04 -5.22 -12.54
N ARG A 43 -1.81 -5.80 -13.46
CA ARG A 43 -1.61 -7.18 -13.91
C ARG A 43 -0.29 -7.34 -14.65
N ARG A 44 0.07 -6.41 -15.53
CA ARG A 44 1.37 -6.41 -16.23
C ARG A 44 2.52 -6.34 -15.24
N LEU A 45 2.43 -5.44 -14.26
CA LEU A 45 3.40 -5.29 -13.18
C LEU A 45 3.51 -6.61 -12.38
N HIS A 46 2.40 -7.21 -11.99
CA HIS A 46 2.41 -8.47 -11.23
C HIS A 46 3.05 -9.62 -12.01
N ILE A 47 2.82 -9.71 -13.31
CA ILE A 47 3.43 -10.74 -14.17
C ILE A 47 4.95 -10.54 -14.25
N GLU A 48 5.41 -9.33 -14.52
CA GLU A 48 6.86 -9.04 -14.55
C GLU A 48 7.49 -9.34 -13.18
N TRP A 49 6.84 -8.95 -12.08
CA TRP A 49 7.33 -9.23 -10.74
C TRP A 49 7.46 -10.73 -10.45
N ARG A 50 6.45 -11.53 -10.80
CA ARG A 50 6.48 -13.00 -10.68
C ARG A 50 7.63 -13.62 -11.47
N GLN A 51 7.85 -13.13 -12.70
CA GLN A 51 8.94 -13.61 -13.55
C GLN A 51 10.30 -13.32 -12.90
N LEU A 52 10.51 -12.09 -12.42
CA LEU A 52 11.72 -11.70 -11.71
C LEU A 52 11.94 -12.56 -10.45
N GLN A 53 10.89 -12.76 -9.66
CA GLN A 53 10.96 -13.61 -8.47
C GLN A 53 11.39 -15.04 -8.80
N ASN A 54 10.81 -15.66 -9.83
CA ASN A 54 11.17 -17.02 -10.23
C ASN A 54 12.63 -17.14 -10.70
N GLN A 55 13.20 -16.08 -11.27
CA GLN A 55 14.60 -16.07 -11.66
C GLN A 55 15.53 -15.90 -10.46
N VAL A 56 15.14 -15.07 -9.50
CA VAL A 56 15.98 -14.66 -8.37
C VAL A 56 15.89 -15.64 -7.19
N VAL A 57 14.80 -16.38 -7.05
CA VAL A 57 14.56 -17.28 -5.89
C VAL A 57 15.61 -18.40 -5.75
N ASN A 58 16.23 -18.81 -6.86
CA ASN A 58 17.23 -19.88 -6.89
C ASN A 58 18.68 -19.35 -6.94
N ASP A 59 18.88 -18.03 -6.85
CA ASP A 59 20.22 -17.44 -6.83
C ASP A 59 20.95 -17.87 -5.53
N PRO A 60 22.13 -18.51 -5.61
CA PRO A 60 22.81 -19.06 -4.45
C PRO A 60 23.15 -18.01 -3.40
N ASP A 61 23.48 -16.78 -3.81
CA ASP A 61 23.86 -15.71 -2.88
C ASP A 61 22.66 -15.27 -2.04
N ILE A 62 21.47 -15.24 -2.65
CA ILE A 62 20.22 -14.84 -2.00
C ILE A 62 19.75 -15.94 -1.05
N VAL A 63 19.85 -17.21 -1.46
CA VAL A 63 19.54 -18.35 -0.60
C VAL A 63 20.49 -18.39 0.60
N ALA A 64 21.79 -18.15 0.38
CA ALA A 64 22.79 -18.09 1.44
C ALA A 64 22.50 -16.93 2.41
N ALA A 65 22.20 -15.74 1.89
CA ALA A 65 21.85 -14.57 2.71
C ALA A 65 20.61 -14.85 3.57
N LYS A 66 19.55 -15.42 2.98
CA LYS A 66 18.33 -15.80 3.71
C LYS A 66 18.64 -16.81 4.83
N LYS A 67 19.37 -17.87 4.52
CA LYS A 67 19.75 -18.91 5.50
C LYS A 67 20.62 -18.32 6.61
N SER A 68 21.52 -17.40 6.27
CA SER A 68 22.35 -16.72 7.27
C SER A 68 21.49 -15.91 8.24
N ALA A 69 20.43 -15.25 7.76
CA ALA A 69 19.51 -14.50 8.59
C ALA A 69 18.70 -15.42 9.51
N GLU A 70 18.27 -16.59 9.02
CA GLU A 70 17.57 -17.60 9.82
C GLU A 70 18.46 -18.22 10.91
N MET A 71 19.75 -18.39 10.64
CA MET A 71 20.73 -18.93 11.60
C MET A 71 21.28 -17.88 12.60
N ALA A 72 20.78 -16.65 12.58
CA ALA A 72 21.21 -15.62 13.53
C ALA A 72 20.84 -16.00 14.97
N ARG A 73 21.77 -15.77 15.90
CA ARG A 73 21.57 -16.14 17.32
C ARG A 73 20.82 -15.07 18.09
N THR A 74 20.95 -13.82 17.66
CA THR A 74 20.30 -12.67 18.28
C THR A 74 19.34 -11.99 17.31
N ASP A 75 18.32 -11.33 17.87
CA ASP A 75 17.38 -10.54 17.09
C ASP A 75 18.07 -9.37 16.34
N LEU A 76 19.08 -8.74 16.95
CA LEU A 76 19.83 -7.67 16.30
C LEU A 76 20.58 -8.18 15.06
N GLU A 77 21.30 -9.29 15.19
CA GLU A 77 21.98 -9.93 14.05
C GLU A 77 20.99 -10.38 12.98
N LYS A 78 19.85 -10.95 13.39
CA LYS A 78 18.81 -11.38 12.47
C LYS A 78 18.32 -10.20 11.64
N ARG A 79 18.01 -9.07 12.27
CA ARG A 79 17.57 -7.86 11.57
C ARG A 79 18.64 -7.31 10.63
N GLN A 80 19.92 -7.30 11.05
CA GLN A 80 21.01 -6.88 10.16
C GLN A 80 21.08 -7.77 8.93
N ARG A 81 21.14 -9.09 9.10
CA ARG A 81 21.21 -10.05 8.00
C ARG A 81 19.96 -10.02 7.11
N LEU A 82 18.79 -9.75 7.69
CA LEU A 82 17.56 -9.55 6.91
C LEU A 82 17.63 -8.28 6.05
N ARG A 83 18.21 -7.18 6.56
CA ARG A 83 18.44 -5.98 5.74
C ARG A 83 19.36 -6.30 4.57
N ASP A 84 20.48 -6.96 4.83
CA ASP A 84 21.44 -7.38 3.79
C ASP A 84 20.78 -8.32 2.76
N TYR A 85 19.95 -9.27 3.22
CA TYR A 85 19.15 -10.15 2.36
C TYR A 85 18.18 -9.37 1.46
N TYR A 86 17.41 -8.43 2.01
CA TYR A 86 16.47 -7.65 1.20
C TYR A 86 17.18 -6.67 0.25
N ASP A 87 18.31 -6.10 0.66
CA ASP A 87 19.15 -5.28 -0.22
C ASP A 87 19.64 -6.08 -1.43
N LEU A 88 20.15 -7.30 -1.21
CA LEU A 88 20.59 -8.19 -2.27
C LEU A 88 19.41 -8.66 -3.15
N TYR A 89 18.32 -9.11 -2.53
CA TYR A 89 17.14 -9.65 -3.22
C TYR A 89 16.49 -8.61 -4.13
N TYR A 90 16.20 -7.41 -3.61
CA TYR A 90 15.61 -6.35 -4.42
C TYR A 90 16.62 -5.70 -5.37
N GLY A 91 17.89 -5.62 -5.00
CA GLY A 91 18.96 -5.16 -5.89
C GLY A 91 19.09 -6.05 -7.14
N ARG A 92 19.06 -7.37 -6.96
CA ARG A 92 19.11 -8.33 -8.07
C ARG A 92 17.90 -8.19 -9.00
N MET A 93 16.69 -8.13 -8.43
CA MET A 93 15.48 -7.90 -9.24
C MET A 93 15.51 -6.54 -9.96
N ALA A 94 16.02 -5.48 -9.34
CA ALA A 94 16.08 -4.15 -9.95
C ALA A 94 17.03 -4.07 -11.14
N VAL A 95 18.16 -4.79 -11.10
CA VAL A 95 19.09 -4.93 -12.23
C VAL A 95 18.43 -5.67 -13.40
N MET A 96 17.60 -6.67 -13.11
CA MET A 96 16.93 -7.49 -14.12
C MET A 96 15.63 -6.87 -14.66
N ALA A 97 15.02 -5.96 -13.89
CA ALA A 97 13.80 -5.27 -14.27
C ALA A 97 14.01 -4.48 -15.56
N ARG A 98 13.04 -4.59 -16.49
CA ARG A 98 13.13 -3.94 -17.80
C ARG A 98 12.55 -2.53 -17.75
N SER A 99 11.44 -2.38 -17.03
CA SER A 99 10.70 -1.13 -16.91
C SER A 99 11.19 -0.28 -15.72
N THR A 100 11.12 1.04 -15.86
CA THR A 100 11.38 1.98 -14.75
C THR A 100 10.29 1.90 -13.70
N GLU A 101 9.04 1.65 -14.11
CA GLU A 101 7.91 1.45 -13.21
C GLU A 101 8.11 0.24 -12.30
N MET A 102 8.61 -0.88 -12.84
CA MET A 102 8.95 -2.05 -12.04
C MET A 102 10.05 -1.74 -11.04
N ARG A 103 11.12 -1.04 -11.43
CA ARG A 103 12.18 -0.64 -10.49
C ARG A 103 11.62 0.19 -9.33
N SER A 104 10.75 1.16 -9.63
CA SER A 104 10.07 1.98 -8.62
C SER A 104 9.08 1.18 -7.76
N ALA A 105 8.45 0.14 -8.30
CA ALA A 105 7.60 -0.77 -7.52
C ALA A 105 8.42 -1.65 -6.58
N LEU A 106 9.55 -2.19 -7.07
CA LEU A 106 10.49 -2.98 -6.28
C LEU A 106 11.11 -2.16 -5.14
N ASP A 107 11.45 -0.90 -5.38
CA ASP A 107 11.98 -0.01 -4.33
C ASP A 107 10.94 0.24 -3.23
N ARG A 108 9.67 0.46 -3.60
CA ARG A 108 8.57 0.57 -2.63
C ARG A 108 8.38 -0.70 -1.81
N LEU A 109 8.46 -1.88 -2.45
CA LEU A 109 8.37 -3.17 -1.76
C LEU A 109 9.56 -3.40 -0.82
N LYS A 110 10.77 -2.99 -1.24
CA LYS A 110 11.98 -3.03 -0.41
C LYS A 110 11.79 -2.19 0.84
N ILE A 111 11.39 -0.92 0.68
CA ILE A 111 11.13 0.00 1.81
C ILE A 111 10.08 -0.59 2.76
N ALA A 112 9.01 -1.16 2.21
CA ALA A 112 7.95 -1.79 3.01
C ALA A 112 8.45 -2.99 3.82
N HIS A 113 9.32 -3.84 3.27
CA HIS A 113 9.91 -4.94 4.04
C HIS A 113 10.91 -4.43 5.09
N LEU A 114 11.76 -3.47 4.74
CA LEU A 114 12.73 -2.91 5.69
C LEU A 114 12.03 -2.21 6.87
N SER A 115 10.89 -1.56 6.64
CA SER A 115 10.13 -0.92 7.72
C SER A 115 9.56 -1.95 8.70
N GLN A 116 9.12 -3.12 8.23
CA GLN A 116 8.63 -4.21 9.10
C GLN A 116 9.71 -4.82 10.00
N ILE A 117 10.98 -4.77 9.58
CA ILE A 117 12.13 -5.30 10.32
C ILE A 117 12.62 -4.30 11.36
N THR A 118 12.36 -3.02 11.16
CA THR A 118 12.85 -1.96 12.03
C THR A 118 12.06 -1.96 13.34
N GLN A 119 12.74 -2.04 14.48
CA GLN A 119 12.05 -1.88 15.77
C GLN A 119 11.73 -0.41 16.00
N ALA A 120 10.50 -0.13 16.43
CA ALA A 120 10.15 1.17 16.96
C ALA A 120 11.06 1.49 18.16
N ARG A 121 11.61 2.71 18.20
CA ARG A 121 12.41 3.17 19.34
C ARG A 121 11.47 3.31 20.54
N VAL A 122 11.49 2.31 21.43
CA VAL A 122 10.80 2.38 22.72
C VAL A 122 11.50 3.47 23.53
N ARG A 123 10.80 4.57 23.83
CA ARG A 123 11.28 5.52 24.83
C ARG A 123 11.24 4.81 26.17
N HIS A 124 12.38 4.70 26.84
CA HIS A 124 12.37 4.30 28.23
C HIS A 124 11.80 5.49 29.02
N GLU A 125 10.73 5.27 29.79
CA GLU A 125 10.11 6.30 30.64
C GLU A 125 11.10 6.92 31.65
N THR A 126 12.26 6.30 31.85
CA THR A 126 13.38 6.84 32.66
C THR A 126 14.20 7.92 31.97
N ASP A 127 14.05 8.09 30.65
CA ASP A 127 14.71 9.15 29.86
C ASP A 127 13.77 10.36 29.66
N SER A 128 12.51 10.25 30.10
CA SER A 128 11.67 11.40 30.38
C SER A 128 12.13 11.94 31.73
N GLU A 129 12.82 13.09 31.72
CA GLU A 129 13.04 13.90 32.91
C GLU A 129 11.75 13.92 33.74
N LEU A 130 11.82 13.44 34.99
CA LEU A 130 10.70 13.57 35.91
C LEU A 130 10.21 15.03 35.82
N PRO A 131 8.90 15.29 35.68
CA PRO A 131 8.40 16.65 35.66
C PRO A 131 8.85 17.31 36.95
N THR A 132 9.80 18.25 36.85
CA THR A 132 10.27 19.02 37.99
C THR A 132 9.03 19.75 38.51
N PRO A 133 8.57 19.53 39.75
CA PRO A 133 7.38 20.19 40.23
C PRO A 133 7.63 21.70 40.22
N SER A 134 6.97 22.40 39.31
CA SER A 134 7.04 23.86 39.22
C SER A 134 6.47 24.45 40.52
N PRO A 135 7.22 25.29 41.27
CA PRO A 135 6.75 25.85 42.51
C PRO A 135 5.55 26.76 42.23
N THR A 136 4.38 26.36 42.71
CA THR A 136 3.16 27.15 42.61
C THR A 136 3.31 28.42 43.45
N PRO A 137 3.11 29.63 42.89
CA PRO A 137 3.21 30.85 43.67
C PRO A 137 2.06 30.91 44.68
N LYS A 138 2.42 30.97 45.98
CA LYS A 138 1.47 31.13 47.09
C LYS A 138 0.70 32.45 46.91
N LYS A 139 -0.60 32.37 46.60
CA LYS A 139 -1.48 33.54 46.57
C LYS A 139 -1.53 34.21 47.95
N LYS A 140 -1.00 35.43 48.05
CA LYS A 140 -1.21 36.33 49.20
C LYS A 140 -2.71 36.62 49.30
N LYS A 141 -3.32 36.35 50.46
CA LYS A 141 -4.70 36.76 50.75
C LYS A 141 -4.74 38.27 50.93
N ASP A 142 -5.35 38.98 49.98
CA ASP A 142 -5.69 40.39 50.15
C ASP A 142 -6.77 40.54 51.22
N LYS A 143 -6.46 41.33 52.26
CA LYS A 143 -7.42 41.72 53.29
C LYS A 143 -8.38 42.75 52.68
N ARG A 144 -9.64 42.36 52.47
CA ARG A 144 -10.72 43.28 52.09
C ARG A 144 -10.91 44.35 53.18
N ALA A 145 -10.64 45.61 52.84
CA ALA A 145 -11.02 46.76 53.64
C ALA A 145 -12.54 46.99 53.53
N ARG A 146 -13.23 47.01 54.68
CA ARG A 146 -14.64 47.40 54.79
C ARG A 146 -14.77 48.91 54.56
N LYS A 147 -15.50 49.33 53.53
CA LYS A 147 -16.07 50.69 53.47
C LYS A 147 -17.50 50.62 54.03
N TYR A 148 -17.76 51.41 55.06
CA TYR A 148 -19.09 51.70 55.55
C TYR A 148 -19.71 52.75 54.62
N GLU A 149 -20.85 52.42 54.02
CA GLU A 149 -21.68 53.38 53.29
C GLU A 149 -22.92 53.67 54.14
N ALA A 150 -22.96 54.91 54.64
CA ALA A 150 -24.10 55.50 55.33
C ALA A 150 -24.92 56.26 54.29
N ASN A 151 -26.17 55.83 54.05
CA ASN A 151 -27.34 56.72 53.92
C ASN A 151 -28.57 55.93 53.46
N GLN A 152 -29.53 55.76 54.36
CA GLN A 152 -30.95 55.75 54.02
C GLN A 152 -31.71 56.42 55.16
N ARG A 153 -31.99 57.71 55.02
CA ARG A 153 -33.30 58.35 55.22
C ARG A 153 -33.20 59.85 54.95
#